data_AF-A0A951MHB6-F1
#
_entry.id   AF-A0A951MHB6-F1
#
_cell.length_a   1.000
_cell.length_b   1.000
_cell.length_c   1.000
_cell.angle_alpha   90.00
_cell.angle_beta   90.00
_cell.angle_gamma   90.00
#
_symmetry.space_group_name_H-M   'P 1'
#
loop_
_entity.id
_entity.type
_entity.pdbx_description
1 polymer ?
#
loop_
_entity_poly.entity_id
_entity_poly.type
_entity_poly.pdbx_seq_one_letter_code
_entity_poly.pdbx_strand_id
1 'polypeptide(L)'
;MKNLALIIGFINILACSSMKQLPMDSSSFLKELYKLQKKRKCGSYPQIEYEQRSNIYEEFDFIDYSADTVFILQSLDIQYSRIIESVWNNNKMISYVIQGSEIKIVPNDPLRVHKLIEEWDIASIRNEETEHGGLLGGASMRGIRVIIEQDEIRMDCIAFQEFFDMSKDQ
;
A
#
# COMPACT_ATOMS: atom_id res chain seq x y z
N MET A 1 -28.34 -53.29 39.45
CA MET A 1 -27.65 -53.24 38.14
C MET A 1 -28.42 -52.23 37.29
N LYS A 2 -28.20 -50.91 37.41
CA LYS A 2 -27.20 -50.07 36.71
C LYS A 2 -26.95 -50.49 35.26
N ASN A 3 -27.51 -49.73 34.31
CA ASN A 3 -26.95 -49.26 33.02
C ASN A 3 -28.08 -48.52 32.25
N LEU A 4 -27.98 -47.19 32.04
CA LEU A 4 -27.41 -46.49 30.86
C LEU A 4 -28.16 -46.85 29.55
N ALA A 5 -28.61 -45.93 28.68
CA ALA A 5 -28.18 -44.57 28.43
C ALA A 5 -29.31 -43.75 27.77
N LEU A 6 -29.35 -42.44 28.09
CA LEU A 6 -30.22 -41.44 27.50
C LEU A 6 -29.43 -40.75 26.39
N ILE A 7 -29.80 -40.98 25.13
CA ILE A 7 -29.14 -40.35 23.98
C ILE A 7 -29.73 -38.95 23.80
N ILE A 8 -29.00 -37.94 24.27
CA ILE A 8 -29.28 -36.53 23.99
C ILE A 8 -28.64 -36.22 22.64
N GLY A 9 -29.46 -36.13 21.59
CA GLY A 9 -29.04 -35.67 20.28
C GLY A 9 -28.73 -34.17 20.31
N PHE A 10 -27.47 -33.81 20.50
CA PHE A 10 -26.96 -32.48 20.20
C PHE A 10 -26.90 -32.30 18.69
N ILE A 11 -27.93 -31.67 18.12
CA ILE A 11 -27.88 -31.15 16.75
C ILE A 11 -26.94 -29.95 16.78
N ASN A 12 -25.66 -30.19 16.49
CA ASN A 12 -24.71 -29.14 16.15
C ASN A 12 -25.12 -28.58 14.79
N ILE A 13 -25.94 -27.52 14.82
CA ILE A 13 -26.12 -26.66 13.66
C ILE A 13 -24.79 -25.93 13.50
N LEU A 14 -23.87 -26.54 12.74
CA LEU A 14 -22.74 -25.86 12.13
C LEU A 14 -23.35 -24.81 11.19
N ALA A 15 -23.63 -23.64 11.75
CA ALA A 15 -23.83 -22.44 10.98
C ALA A 15 -22.49 -22.12 10.31
N CYS A 16 -22.23 -22.74 9.15
CA CYS A 16 -21.39 -22.14 8.14
C CYS A 16 -22.12 -20.89 7.67
N SER A 17 -22.04 -19.81 8.46
CA SER A 17 -22.28 -18.48 7.94
C SER A 17 -21.18 -18.23 6.94
N SER A 18 -21.42 -18.50 5.65
CA SER A 18 -20.67 -17.85 4.59
C SER A 18 -21.00 -16.37 4.72
N MET A 19 -20.21 -15.66 5.51
CA MET A 19 -20.29 -14.23 5.61
C MET A 19 -19.96 -13.75 4.19
N LYS A 20 -20.98 -13.35 3.43
CA LYS A 20 -20.76 -12.69 2.14
C LYS A 20 -19.92 -11.46 2.47
N GLN A 21 -18.64 -11.48 2.12
CA GLN A 21 -17.84 -10.28 2.16
C GLN A 21 -18.54 -9.25 1.28
N LEU A 22 -18.77 -8.07 1.86
CA LEU A 22 -19.27 -6.94 1.09
C LEU A 22 -18.19 -6.58 0.06
N PRO A 23 -18.59 -6.21 -1.16
CA PRO A 23 -17.63 -5.80 -2.18
C PRO A 23 -16.80 -4.63 -1.65
N MET A 24 -15.51 -4.69 -1.90
CA MET A 24 -14.58 -3.68 -1.44
C MET A 24 -14.78 -2.34 -2.16
N ASP A 25 -14.67 -1.24 -1.40
CA ASP A 25 -14.77 0.15 -1.87
C ASP A 25 -13.54 0.96 -1.43
N SER A 26 -13.43 2.22 -1.87
CA SER A 26 -12.30 3.11 -1.57
C SER A 26 -12.04 3.25 -0.07
N SER A 27 -13.10 3.37 0.74
CA SER A 27 -13.00 3.46 2.20
C SER A 27 -12.45 2.17 2.83
N SER A 28 -13.00 1.03 2.45
CA SER A 28 -12.61 -0.29 2.94
C SER A 28 -11.18 -0.64 2.51
N PHE A 29 -10.81 -0.32 1.27
CA PHE A 29 -9.46 -0.45 0.74
C PHE A 29 -8.45 0.35 1.58
N LEU A 30 -8.70 1.65 1.81
CA LEU A 30 -7.80 2.50 2.59
C LEU A 30 -7.64 2.00 4.03
N LYS A 31 -8.73 1.51 4.63
CA LYS A 31 -8.71 0.93 5.97
C LYS A 31 -7.89 -0.35 6.03
N GLU A 32 -8.01 -1.23 5.05
CA GLU A 32 -7.24 -2.47 5.00
C GLU A 32 -5.76 -2.22 4.68
N LEU A 33 -5.47 -1.30 3.75
CA LEU A 33 -4.12 -0.84 3.46
C LEU A 33 -3.42 -0.32 4.72
N TYR A 34 -4.10 0.52 5.52
CA TYR A 34 -3.57 1.02 6.79
C TYR A 34 -3.22 -0.14 7.76
N LYS A 35 -4.10 -1.14 7.91
CA LYS A 35 -3.82 -2.32 8.74
C LYS A 35 -2.62 -3.10 8.24
N LEU A 36 -2.53 -3.33 6.93
CA LEU A 36 -1.43 -4.06 6.30
C LEU A 36 -0.10 -3.33 6.50
N GLN A 37 -0.07 -2.01 6.31
CA GLN A 37 1.11 -1.17 6.54
C GLN A 37 1.55 -1.15 8.01
N LYS A 38 0.60 -1.20 8.95
CA LYS A 38 0.91 -1.30 10.39
C LYS A 38 1.48 -2.67 10.77
N LYS A 39 1.00 -3.75 10.14
CA LYS A 39 1.41 -5.13 10.42
C LYS A 39 2.75 -5.49 9.79
N ARG A 40 2.99 -5.08 8.53
CA ARG A 40 4.24 -5.34 7.81
C ARG A 40 5.21 -4.18 8.03
N LYS A 41 6.30 -4.43 8.77
CA LYS A 41 7.39 -3.45 8.91
C LYS A 41 8.21 -3.41 7.63
N CYS A 42 7.96 -2.40 6.81
CA CYS A 42 8.63 -2.16 5.54
C CYS A 42 9.65 -1.01 5.71
N GLY A 43 10.70 -1.26 6.48
CA GLY A 43 11.65 -0.21 6.90
C GLY A 43 11.11 0.70 8.01
N SER A 44 11.92 1.70 8.40
CA SER A 44 11.55 2.72 9.38
C SER A 44 10.99 3.95 8.67
N TYR A 45 9.70 3.90 8.35
CA TYR A 45 9.01 4.96 7.62
C TYR A 45 7.82 5.47 8.46
N PRO A 46 7.50 6.78 8.45
CA PRO A 46 6.36 7.30 9.16
C PRO A 46 5.07 6.56 8.80
N GLN A 47 4.27 6.26 9.82
CA GLN A 47 2.94 5.74 9.60
C GLN A 47 2.03 6.90 9.20
N ILE A 48 1.37 6.77 8.06
CA ILE A 48 0.33 7.71 7.64
C ILE A 48 -0.96 7.25 8.28
N GLU A 49 -1.66 8.15 8.96
CA GLU A 49 -2.92 7.80 9.61
C GLU A 49 -4.03 7.63 8.58
N TYR A 50 -4.95 6.70 8.86
CA TYR A 50 -6.09 6.41 7.99
C TYR A 50 -6.90 7.68 7.71
N GLU A 51 -7.14 8.48 8.75
CA GLU A 51 -7.91 9.71 8.68
C GLU A 51 -7.30 10.71 7.68
N GLN A 52 -5.97 10.76 7.56
CA GLN A 52 -5.29 11.65 6.62
C GLN A 52 -5.57 11.24 5.17
N ARG A 53 -5.43 9.94 4.83
CA ARG A 53 -5.74 9.44 3.47
C ARG A 53 -7.22 9.49 3.15
N SER A 54 -8.08 9.30 4.16
CA SER A 54 -9.52 9.37 3.96
C SER A 54 -10.02 10.76 3.52
N ASN A 55 -9.21 11.81 3.61
CA ASN A 55 -9.60 13.13 3.09
C ASN A 55 -9.60 13.21 1.56
N ILE A 56 -9.01 12.22 0.87
CA ILE A 56 -8.92 12.17 -0.59
C ILE A 56 -9.42 10.84 -1.16
N TYR A 57 -10.32 10.12 -0.45
CA TYR A 57 -10.75 8.77 -0.87
C TYR A 57 -11.38 8.74 -2.27
N GLU A 58 -12.05 9.82 -2.69
CA GLU A 58 -12.68 9.95 -4.02
C GLU A 58 -11.63 9.91 -5.14
N GLU A 59 -10.38 10.29 -4.86
CA GLU A 59 -9.30 10.21 -5.83
C GLU A 59 -8.87 8.77 -6.15
N PHE A 60 -9.30 7.79 -5.35
CA PHE A 60 -8.98 6.36 -5.47
C PHE A 60 -10.02 5.58 -6.30
N ASP A 61 -11.07 6.23 -6.80
CA ASP A 61 -12.16 5.56 -7.55
C ASP A 61 -11.72 4.96 -8.90
N PHE A 62 -10.46 5.16 -9.30
CA PHE A 62 -9.85 4.53 -10.47
C PHE A 62 -9.38 3.09 -10.25
N ILE A 63 -9.40 2.61 -9.00
CA ILE A 63 -8.98 1.26 -8.61
C ILE A 63 -10.13 0.29 -8.85
N ASP A 64 -9.85 -0.82 -9.54
CA ASP A 64 -10.80 -1.92 -9.63
C ASP A 64 -10.68 -2.83 -8.39
N TYR A 65 -11.55 -2.61 -7.42
CA TYR A 65 -11.53 -3.38 -6.16
C TYR A 65 -11.86 -4.87 -6.30
N SER A 66 -12.20 -5.36 -7.51
CA SER A 66 -12.41 -6.78 -7.78
C SER A 66 -11.16 -7.49 -8.30
N ALA A 67 -10.30 -6.79 -9.04
CA ALA A 67 -9.10 -7.33 -9.68
C ALA A 67 -8.16 -6.20 -10.15
N ASP A 68 -7.21 -5.81 -9.30
CA ASP A 68 -6.24 -4.76 -9.65
C ASP A 68 -4.90 -4.96 -8.95
N THR A 69 -3.86 -4.33 -9.48
CA THR A 69 -2.57 -4.17 -8.80
C THR A 69 -2.28 -2.68 -8.66
N VAL A 70 -2.27 -2.23 -7.42
CA VAL A 70 -2.03 -0.84 -7.04
C VAL A 70 -0.62 -0.71 -6.49
N PHE A 71 0.12 0.26 -7.02
CA PHE A 71 1.46 0.58 -6.62
C PHE A 71 1.46 1.88 -5.81
N ILE A 72 2.33 1.94 -4.80
CA ILE A 72 2.50 3.13 -3.97
C ILE A 72 3.98 3.40 -3.81
N LEU A 73 4.37 4.64 -4.04
CA LEU A 73 5.71 5.15 -3.77
C LEU A 73 5.59 6.28 -2.77
N GLN A 74 6.36 6.20 -1.69
CA GLN A 74 6.40 7.21 -0.66
C GLN A 74 7.82 7.73 -0.53
N SER A 75 7.97 9.05 -0.49
CA SER A 75 9.23 9.74 -0.20
C SER A 75 9.10 10.62 1.04
N LEU A 76 10.06 10.50 1.96
CA LEU A 76 10.09 11.26 3.20
C LEU A 76 11.09 12.41 3.07
N ASP A 77 10.54 13.62 3.00
CA ASP A 77 11.30 14.86 3.08
C ASP A 77 11.40 15.30 4.54
N ILE A 78 12.55 15.00 5.14
CA ILE A 78 12.83 15.32 6.56
C ILE A 78 12.95 16.84 6.75
N GLN A 79 13.50 17.56 5.77
CA GLN A 79 13.76 19.00 5.87
C GLN A 79 12.47 19.78 6.05
N TYR A 80 11.43 19.44 5.29
CA TYR A 80 10.13 20.11 5.38
C TYR A 80 9.08 19.33 6.19
N SER A 81 9.47 18.16 6.73
CA SER A 81 8.57 17.24 7.43
C SER A 81 7.34 16.90 6.57
N ARG A 82 7.59 16.50 5.32
CA ARG A 82 6.57 16.17 4.32
C ARG A 82 6.70 14.72 3.87
N ILE A 83 5.56 14.11 3.58
CA ILE A 83 5.50 12.84 2.87
C ILE A 83 4.90 13.10 1.50
N ILE A 84 5.64 12.73 0.46
CA ILE A 84 5.13 12.71 -0.91
C ILE A 84 4.70 11.27 -1.16
N GLU A 85 3.46 11.06 -1.59
CA GLU A 85 2.95 9.75 -1.94
C GLU A 85 2.35 9.77 -3.34
N SER A 86 2.80 8.85 -4.18
CA SER A 86 2.22 8.56 -5.48
C SER A 86 1.52 7.19 -5.40
N VAL A 87 0.28 7.12 -5.85
CA VAL A 87 -0.53 5.90 -5.93
C VAL A 87 -0.96 5.71 -7.37
N TRP A 88 -0.75 4.53 -7.94
CA TRP A 88 -1.12 4.28 -9.34
C TRP A 88 -1.47 2.82 -9.62
N ASN A 89 -2.17 2.61 -10.73
CA ASN A 89 -2.32 1.33 -11.42
C ASN A 89 -2.08 1.56 -12.92
N ASN A 90 -2.43 0.59 -13.76
CA ASN A 90 -2.28 0.70 -15.22
C ASN A 90 -3.14 1.80 -15.88
N ASN A 91 -4.14 2.34 -15.17
CA ASN A 91 -5.10 3.30 -15.70
C ASN A 91 -4.76 4.76 -15.32
N LYS A 92 -4.42 5.00 -14.05
CA LYS A 92 -4.25 6.34 -13.50
C LYS A 92 -3.18 6.35 -12.41
N MET A 93 -2.53 7.50 -12.29
CA MET A 93 -1.68 7.87 -11.17
C MET A 93 -2.26 9.10 -10.47
N ILE A 94 -2.15 9.13 -9.15
CA ILE A 94 -2.37 10.31 -8.32
C ILE A 94 -1.14 10.52 -7.44
N SER A 95 -0.77 11.77 -7.18
CA SER A 95 0.31 12.12 -6.27
C SER A 95 -0.17 13.22 -5.35
N TYR A 96 0.24 13.13 -4.10
CA TYR A 96 -0.15 14.08 -3.09
C TYR A 96 0.92 14.24 -2.01
N VAL A 97 0.88 15.39 -1.36
CA VAL A 97 1.79 15.74 -0.27
C VAL A 97 1.00 15.81 1.02
N ILE A 98 1.50 15.14 2.04
CA ILE A 98 1.03 15.25 3.41
C ILE A 98 2.01 16.14 4.19
N GLN A 99 1.48 17.21 4.80
CA GLN A 99 2.24 18.07 5.70
C GLN A 99 1.37 18.41 6.93
N GLY A 100 1.72 17.83 8.08
CA GLY A 100 0.87 17.93 9.28
C GLY A 100 -0.51 17.30 9.03
N SER A 101 -1.57 18.08 9.19
CA SER A 101 -2.95 17.65 8.90
C SER A 101 -3.41 17.95 7.47
N GLU A 102 -2.59 18.66 6.68
CA GLU A 102 -2.95 19.03 5.31
C GLU A 102 -2.55 17.95 4.32
N ILE A 103 -3.42 17.71 3.34
CA ILE A 103 -3.17 16.88 2.16
C ILE A 103 -3.44 17.71 0.90
N LYS A 104 -2.53 17.67 -0.06
CA LYS A 104 -2.64 18.43 -1.31
C LYS A 104 -2.28 17.56 -2.48
N ILE A 105 -3.18 17.44 -3.45
CA ILE A 105 -2.88 16.81 -4.73
C ILE A 105 -1.84 17.67 -5.45
N VAL A 106 -0.82 17.02 -6.00
CA VAL A 106 0.25 17.67 -6.77
C VAL A 106 0.33 17.06 -8.16
N PRO A 107 0.90 17.78 -9.15
CA PRO A 107 1.16 17.19 -10.45
C PRO A 107 2.00 15.91 -10.31
N ASN A 108 1.65 14.91 -11.11
CA ASN A 108 2.42 13.68 -11.21
C ASN A 108 3.57 13.89 -12.20
N ASP A 109 4.76 13.46 -11.82
CA ASP A 109 5.87 13.30 -12.76
C ASP A 109 6.43 11.86 -12.64
N PRO A 110 6.03 10.95 -13.54
CA PRO A 110 6.47 9.56 -13.48
C PRO A 110 7.99 9.44 -13.67
N LEU A 111 8.70 9.32 -12.56
CA LEU A 111 10.13 9.00 -12.53
C LEU A 111 10.38 7.52 -12.84
N ARG A 112 11.61 7.18 -13.28
CA ARG A 112 12.06 5.81 -13.53
C ARG A 112 11.81 4.84 -12.37
N VAL A 113 11.91 5.32 -11.13
CA VAL A 113 11.60 4.52 -9.93
C VAL A 113 10.17 3.99 -9.93
N HIS A 114 9.18 4.71 -10.49
CA HIS A 114 7.81 4.22 -10.61
C HIS A 114 7.76 2.95 -11.45
N LYS A 115 8.46 2.94 -12.59
CA LYS A 115 8.54 1.78 -13.47
C LYS A 115 9.17 0.57 -12.78
N LEU A 116 10.25 0.79 -12.02
CA LEU A 116 10.89 -0.30 -11.26
C LEU A 116 9.97 -0.88 -10.18
N ILE A 117 9.15 -0.05 -9.54
CA ILE A 117 8.14 -0.50 -8.58
C ILE A 117 7.00 -1.23 -9.28
N GLU A 118 6.54 -0.75 -10.43
CA GLU A 118 5.50 -1.37 -11.23
C GLU A 118 5.89 -2.78 -11.70
N GLU A 119 7.12 -2.94 -12.19
CA GLU A 119 7.71 -4.22 -12.58
C GLU A 119 8.10 -5.09 -11.38
N TRP A 120 8.06 -4.52 -10.16
CA TRP A 120 8.56 -5.12 -8.93
C TRP A 120 10.01 -5.63 -9.06
N ASP A 121 10.84 -4.89 -9.79
CA ASP A 121 12.24 -5.22 -10.02
C ASP A 121 13.11 -4.81 -8.83
N ILE A 122 13.00 -5.60 -7.77
CA ILE A 122 13.74 -5.42 -6.53
C ILE A 122 15.26 -5.45 -6.75
N ALA A 123 15.74 -6.26 -7.70
CA ALA A 123 17.17 -6.38 -7.96
C ALA A 123 17.73 -5.07 -8.52
N SER A 124 17.07 -4.49 -9.53
CA SER A 124 17.46 -3.20 -10.09
C SER A 124 17.32 -2.07 -9.07
N ILE A 125 16.26 -2.04 -8.25
CA ILE A 125 16.11 -1.05 -7.17
C ILE A 125 17.31 -1.08 -6.22
N ARG A 126 17.76 -2.26 -5.81
CA ARG A 126 18.92 -2.41 -4.92
C ARG A 126 20.23 -2.04 -5.58
N ASN A 127 20.39 -2.35 -6.87
CA ASN A 127 21.58 -1.96 -7.61
C ASN A 127 21.67 -0.44 -7.72
N GLU A 128 20.58 0.21 -8.13
CA GLU A 128 20.49 1.65 -8.27
C GLU A 128 20.65 2.39 -6.93
N GLU A 129 20.06 1.86 -5.85
CA GLU A 129 20.31 2.36 -4.49
C GLU A 129 21.79 2.26 -4.09
N THR A 130 22.48 1.18 -4.50
CA THR A 130 23.90 1.00 -4.15
C THR A 130 24.81 1.94 -4.95
N GLU A 131 24.52 2.12 -6.24
CA GLU A 131 25.35 2.93 -7.15
C GLU A 131 25.05 4.42 -7.06
N HIS A 132 23.79 4.78 -6.81
CA HIS A 132 23.29 6.15 -6.93
C HIS A 132 22.46 6.62 -5.71
N GLY A 133 22.29 5.77 -4.70
CA GLY A 133 21.46 6.08 -3.52
C GLY A 133 22.12 7.03 -2.54
N GLY A 134 21.31 7.88 -1.91
CA GLY A 134 21.75 8.81 -0.86
C GLY A 134 22.67 9.93 -1.36
N LEU A 135 22.92 10.02 -2.67
CA LEU A 135 23.54 11.19 -3.29
C LEU A 135 22.72 12.43 -2.90
N LEU A 136 23.42 13.49 -2.44
CA LEU A 136 22.82 14.74 -1.96
C LEU A 136 21.95 14.63 -0.69
N GLY A 137 22.10 13.58 0.12
CA GLY A 137 21.29 13.40 1.33
C GLY A 137 19.88 12.90 1.02
N GLY A 138 19.75 12.10 -0.06
CA GLY A 138 18.51 11.61 -0.64
C GLY A 138 17.47 11.12 0.37
N ALA A 139 16.21 11.30 0.01
CA ALA A 139 15.08 10.96 0.86
C ALA A 139 15.02 9.46 1.18
N SER A 140 14.50 9.10 2.35
CA SER A 140 14.08 7.72 2.58
C SER A 140 12.84 7.45 1.74
N MET A 141 12.84 6.35 0.99
CA MET A 141 11.74 5.94 0.14
C MET A 141 11.13 4.60 0.58
N ARG A 142 9.86 4.40 0.26
CA ARG A 142 9.15 3.13 0.43
C ARG A 142 8.29 2.86 -0.80
N GLY A 143 8.57 1.75 -1.46
CA GLY A 143 7.76 1.18 -2.53
C GLY A 143 6.83 0.09 -1.99
N ILE A 144 5.60 0.06 -2.47
CA ILE A 144 4.56 -0.89 -2.05
C ILE A 144 3.83 -1.38 -3.29
N ARG A 145 3.55 -2.68 -3.34
CA ARG A 145 2.68 -3.30 -4.33
C ARG A 145 1.53 -3.97 -3.61
N VAL A 146 0.32 -3.57 -3.95
CA VAL A 146 -0.93 -4.04 -3.38
C VAL A 146 -1.65 -4.82 -4.48
N ILE A 147 -1.87 -6.11 -4.26
CA ILE A 147 -2.58 -7.00 -5.18
C ILE A 147 -3.97 -7.23 -4.62
N ILE A 148 -4.99 -6.88 -5.41
CA ILE A 148 -6.41 -7.02 -5.09
C ILE A 148 -6.96 -8.14 -5.97
N GLU A 149 -7.44 -9.21 -5.35
CA GLU A 149 -8.04 -10.35 -6.04
C GLU A 149 -9.24 -10.87 -5.24
N GLN A 150 -10.44 -10.86 -5.83
CA GLN A 150 -11.64 -11.49 -5.24
C GLN A 150 -11.87 -11.07 -3.77
N ASP A 151 -11.86 -9.76 -3.51
CA ASP A 151 -12.00 -9.14 -2.19
C ASP A 151 -10.87 -9.43 -1.17
N GLU A 152 -9.78 -10.09 -1.60
CA GLU A 152 -8.57 -10.22 -0.81
C GLU A 152 -7.51 -9.17 -1.21
N ILE A 153 -6.86 -8.57 -0.21
CA ILE A 153 -5.72 -7.67 -0.42
C ILE A 153 -4.45 -8.33 0.09
N ARG A 154 -3.45 -8.41 -0.79
CA ARG A 154 -2.06 -8.76 -0.45
C ARG A 154 -1.17 -7.55 -0.67
N MET A 155 -0.15 -7.37 0.16
CA MET A 155 0.74 -6.21 0.08
C MET A 155 2.19 -6.62 0.23
N ASP A 156 3.02 -6.37 -0.77
CA ASP A 156 4.47 -6.45 -0.69
C ASP A 156 5.07 -5.05 -0.59
N CYS A 157 6.28 -4.95 -0.05
CA CYS A 157 6.91 -3.65 0.20
C CYS A 157 8.44 -3.74 0.22
N ILE A 158 9.07 -2.62 -0.12
CA ILE A 158 10.52 -2.41 -0.07
C ILE A 158 10.81 -1.00 0.43
N ALA A 159 11.77 -0.88 1.36
CA ALA A 159 12.34 0.41 1.74
C ALA A 159 13.74 0.54 1.14
N PHE A 160 14.06 1.74 0.65
CA PHE A 160 15.33 2.06 -0.02
C PHE A 160 15.61 3.57 0.10
N GLN A 161 16.85 3.99 -0.13
CA GLN A 161 17.22 5.39 -0.27
C GLN A 161 16.91 5.88 -1.69
N GLU A 162 16.46 7.12 -1.80
CA GLU A 162 16.32 7.81 -3.08
C GLU A 162 17.64 7.73 -3.85
N PHE A 163 17.51 7.42 -5.14
CA PHE A 163 18.61 7.34 -6.08
C PHE A 163 18.26 8.13 -7.34
N PHE A 164 19.28 8.69 -7.96
CA PHE A 164 19.13 9.49 -9.17
C PHE A 164 20.37 9.34 -10.06
N ASP A 165 20.14 9.01 -11.33
CA ASP A 165 21.17 8.87 -12.35
C ASP A 165 20.90 9.90 -13.47
N MET A 166 21.76 10.90 -13.58
CA MET A 166 21.69 11.96 -14.60
C MET A 166 21.55 11.45 -16.03
N SER A 167 22.01 10.23 -16.35
CA SER A 167 21.92 9.65 -17.69
C SER A 167 20.61 8.93 -17.96
N LYS A 168 19.89 8.53 -16.91
CA LYS A 168 18.65 7.74 -17.00
C LYS A 168 17.40 8.53 -16.57
N ASP A 169 17.58 9.59 -15.79
CA ASP A 169 16.52 10.36 -15.12
C ASP A 169 16.43 11.81 -15.63
N GLN A 170 16.95 12.08 -16.84
CA GLN A 170 16.79 13.34 -17.58
C GLN A 170 15.59 13.34 -18.53
#